data_AF-A0A7R9K070-F1
#
_entry.id   AF-A0A7R9K070-F1
#
_cell.length_a   1.000
_cell.length_b   1.000
_cell.length_c   1.000
_cell.angle_alpha   90.00
_cell.angle_beta   90.00
_cell.angle_gamma   90.00
#
_symmetry.space_group_name_H-M   'P 1'
#
loop_
_entity.id
_entity.type
_entity.pdbx_description
1 polymer ?
#
loop_
_entity_poly.entity_id
_entity_poly.type
_entity_poly.pdbx_seq_one_letter_code
_entity_poly.pdbx_strand_id
1 'polypeptide(L)'
;MSIPCCGCQVFYRLWGSVAYRFIVGGGSAGSVVAARLAKSGKNSVLLIEAGPDCSSRLLNIPVLSPLLLGSKLDWSYKTQPQLDACLGLDNNVGH
;
A
#
# COMPACT_ATOMS: atom_id res chain seq x y z
N MET A 1 -38.19 11.26 -21.88
CA MET A 1 -37.84 11.41 -23.31
C MET A 1 -36.92 12.61 -23.43
N SER A 2 -35.66 12.43 -23.05
CA SER A 2 -34.63 13.47 -22.99
C SER A 2 -33.67 13.27 -24.16
N ILE A 3 -33.63 14.26 -25.04
CA ILE A 3 -32.83 14.28 -26.27
C ILE A 3 -31.35 14.09 -25.89
N PRO A 4 -30.66 13.04 -26.35
CA PRO A 4 -29.24 12.88 -26.08
C PRO A 4 -28.48 13.85 -27.00
N CYS A 5 -27.74 14.78 -26.41
CA CYS A 5 -26.83 15.67 -27.15
C CYS A 5 -25.76 14.82 -27.85
N CYS A 6 -25.93 14.59 -29.16
CA CYS A 6 -25.03 13.82 -30.03
C CYS A 6 -23.56 14.28 -29.95
N GLY A 7 -23.30 15.53 -29.55
CA GLY A 7 -21.93 16.07 -29.39
C GLY A 7 -21.18 15.66 -28.11
N CYS A 8 -21.87 15.32 -27.02
CA CYS A 8 -21.19 15.02 -25.75
C CYS A 8 -20.58 13.60 -25.74
N GLN A 9 -21.21 12.65 -26.44
CA GLN A 9 -20.67 11.29 -26.57
C GLN A 9 -19.39 11.23 -27.43
N VAL A 10 -19.23 12.12 -28.41
CA VAL A 10 -18.03 12.15 -29.27
C VAL A 10 -16.81 12.65 -28.49
N PHE A 11 -16.99 13.59 -27.56
CA PHE A 11 -15.88 14.15 -26.78
C PHE A 11 -15.26 13.13 -25.81
N TYR A 12 -16.09 12.34 -25.10
CA TYR A 12 -15.62 11.22 -24.26
C TYR A 12 -15.04 10.04 -25.06
N ARG A 13 -15.35 9.93 -26.36
CA ARG A 13 -14.84 8.87 -27.23
C ARG A 13 -13.46 9.20 -27.82
N LEU A 14 -13.11 10.49 -27.87
CA LEU A 14 -11.80 10.99 -28.34
C LEU A 14 -10.79 11.17 -27.19
N TRP A 15 -11.28 11.41 -25.97
CA TRP A 15 -10.49 11.36 -24.73
C TRP A 15 -11.05 10.22 -23.89
N GLY A 16 -10.53 9.00 -24.10
CA GLY A 16 -10.92 7.87 -23.27
C GLY A 16 -10.77 8.26 -21.79
N SER A 17 -11.83 8.12 -20.99
CA SER A 17 -11.75 8.38 -19.55
C SER A 17 -10.76 7.39 -18.92
N VAL A 18 -9.50 7.82 -18.79
CA VAL A 18 -8.51 7.07 -18.02
C VAL A 18 -8.89 7.24 -16.55
N ALA A 19 -9.55 6.23 -16.00
CA ALA A 19 -9.84 6.19 -14.58
C ALA A 19 -8.52 5.91 -13.82
N TYR A 20 -8.03 6.90 -13.10
CA TYR A 20 -6.87 6.79 -12.22
C TYR A 20 -7.25 6.08 -10.93
N ARG A 21 -6.43 5.12 -10.51
CA ARG A 21 -6.58 4.38 -9.25
C ARG A 21 -5.36 4.60 -8.38
N PHE A 22 -5.58 5.10 -7.18
CA PHE A 22 -4.55 5.39 -6.19
C PHE A 22 -4.53 4.29 -5.15
N ILE A 23 -3.36 3.70 -4.93
CA ILE A 23 -3.11 2.73 -3.88
C ILE A 23 -2.10 3.38 -2.94
N VAL A 24 -2.46 3.50 -1.67
CA VAL A 24 -1.59 4.03 -0.63
C VAL A 24 -1.18 2.86 0.26
N GLY A 25 0.11 2.59 0.32
CA GLY A 25 0.70 1.41 0.95
C GLY A 25 0.90 0.26 -0.03
N GLY A 26 2.15 -0.05 -0.36
CA GLY A 26 2.68 -1.19 -1.10
C GLY A 26 2.93 -2.44 -0.26
N GLY A 27 2.28 -2.58 0.90
CA GLY A 27 2.29 -3.82 1.69
C GLY A 27 1.59 -4.99 0.98
N SER A 28 1.36 -6.09 1.71
CA SER A 28 0.86 -7.36 1.15
C SER A 28 -0.41 -7.20 0.30
N ALA A 29 -1.37 -6.41 0.77
CA ALA A 29 -2.61 -6.17 0.02
C ALA A 29 -2.41 -5.20 -1.14
N GLY A 30 -1.73 -4.07 -0.90
CA GLY A 30 -1.57 -3.01 -1.89
C GLY A 30 -0.80 -3.44 -3.13
N SER A 31 0.29 -4.19 -2.95
CA SER A 31 1.07 -4.76 -4.06
C SER A 31 0.24 -5.68 -4.94
N VAL A 32 -0.59 -6.55 -4.35
CA VAL A 32 -1.45 -7.48 -5.11
C VAL A 32 -2.57 -6.73 -5.85
N VAL A 33 -3.22 -5.77 -5.19
CA VAL A 33 -4.29 -4.96 -5.80
C VAL A 33 -3.76 -4.12 -6.95
N ALA A 34 -2.63 -3.43 -6.75
CA ALA A 34 -1.98 -2.62 -7.78
C ALA A 34 -1.63 -3.48 -9.00
N ALA A 35 -1.00 -4.63 -8.80
CA ALA A 35 -0.64 -5.55 -9.88
C ALA A 35 -1.86 -6.05 -10.67
N ARG A 36 -2.95 -6.43 -9.98
CA ARG A 36 -4.19 -6.90 -10.64
C ARG A 36 -4.87 -5.79 -11.44
N LEU A 37 -4.92 -4.57 -10.90
CA LEU A 37 -5.51 -3.42 -11.58
C LEU A 37 -4.70 -3.01 -12.81
N ALA A 38 -3.37 -3.01 -12.69
CA ALA A 38 -2.45 -2.69 -13.78
C ALA A 38 -2.52 -3.73 -14.91
N LYS A 39 -2.65 -5.02 -14.58
CA LYS A 39 -2.74 -6.12 -15.57
C LYS A 39 -3.91 -5.97 -16.55
N SER A 40 -5.00 -5.31 -16.14
CA SER A 40 -6.17 -5.13 -17.01
C SER A 40 -5.94 -4.17 -18.18
N GLY A 41 -4.90 -3.33 -18.15
CA GLY A 41 -4.59 -2.32 -19.17
C GLY A 41 -5.61 -1.18 -19.30
N LYS A 42 -6.74 -1.26 -18.59
CA LYS A 42 -7.85 -0.27 -18.63
C LYS A 42 -7.65 0.88 -17.66
N ASN A 43 -6.66 0.79 -16.79
CA ASN A 43 -6.51 1.63 -15.62
C ASN A 43 -5.10 2.22 -15.59
N SER A 44 -4.99 3.51 -15.30
CA SER A 44 -3.73 4.08 -14.83
C SER A 44 -3.66 3.90 -13.31
N VAL A 45 -2.57 3.32 -12.82
CA VAL A 45 -2.42 2.90 -11.42
C VAL A 45 -1.22 3.63 -10.82
N LEU A 46 -1.44 4.35 -9.72
CA LEU A 46 -0.38 4.97 -8.92
C LEU A 46 -0.31 4.27 -7.56
N LEU A 47 0.84 3.68 -7.25
CA LEU A 47 1.16 3.12 -5.95
C LEU A 47 2.09 4.07 -5.21
N ILE A 48 1.71 4.45 -3.99
CA ILE A 48 2.52 5.30 -3.11
C ILE A 48 2.89 4.45 -1.89
N GLU A 49 4.17 4.23 -1.67
CA GLU A 49 4.71 3.50 -0.52
C GLU A 49 5.63 4.43 0.27
N ALA A 50 5.55 4.38 1.60
CA ALA A 50 6.33 5.24 2.48
C ALA A 50 7.72 4.66 2.75
N GLY A 51 7.83 3.32 2.81
CA GLY A 51 9.08 2.61 2.98
C GLY A 51 10.00 2.68 1.75
N PRO A 52 11.29 2.34 1.93
CA PRO A 52 12.22 2.20 0.82
C PRO A 52 11.89 0.96 -0.03
N ASP A 53 12.55 0.87 -1.18
CA ASP A 53 12.47 -0.33 -2.02
C ASP A 53 13.00 -1.59 -1.31
N CYS A 54 12.39 -2.73 -1.61
CA CYS A 54 12.67 -4.04 -1.01
C CYS A 54 13.91 -4.72 -1.60
N SER A 55 15.04 -4.00 -1.69
CA SER A 55 16.29 -4.50 -2.28
C SER A 55 17.30 -5.04 -1.26
N SER A 56 17.05 -4.85 0.05
CA SER A 56 17.96 -5.32 1.10
C SER A 56 18.01 -6.85 1.18
N ARG A 57 19.23 -7.40 1.22
CA ARG A 57 19.44 -8.86 1.35
C ARG A 57 18.93 -9.42 2.67
N LEU A 58 18.83 -8.59 3.71
CA LEU A 58 18.28 -8.97 5.02
C LEU A 58 16.81 -9.40 4.92
N LEU A 59 16.04 -8.81 4.00
CA LEU A 59 14.62 -9.13 3.81
C LEU A 59 14.40 -10.52 3.19
N ASN A 60 15.41 -11.10 2.56
CA ASN A 60 15.30 -12.37 1.84
C ASN A 60 15.73 -13.59 2.67
N ILE A 61 16.25 -13.39 3.88
CA ILE A 61 16.74 -14.48 4.74
C ILE A 61 15.85 -14.58 5.99
N PRO A 62 14.92 -15.55 6.07
CA PRO A 62 13.89 -15.57 7.11
C PRO A 62 14.41 -15.55 8.55
N VAL A 63 15.52 -16.26 8.82
CA VAL A 63 16.11 -16.34 10.16
C VAL A 63 16.65 -14.99 10.66
N LEU A 64 16.91 -14.03 9.76
CA LEU A 64 17.40 -12.69 10.11
C LEU A 64 16.28 -11.69 10.40
N SER A 65 15.00 -12.09 10.28
CA SER A 65 13.86 -11.20 10.54
C SER A 65 13.88 -10.48 11.91
N PRO A 66 14.39 -11.06 13.02
CA PRO A 66 14.47 -10.34 14.29
C PRO A 66 15.37 -9.09 14.24
N LEU A 67 16.32 -9.02 13.30
CA LEU A 67 17.20 -7.84 13.13
C LEU A 67 16.47 -6.63 12.54
N LEU A 68 15.26 -6.81 12.04
CA LEU A 68 14.48 -5.74 11.43
C LEU A 68 13.72 -4.91 12.47
N LEU A 69 13.45 -5.46 13.67
CA LEU A 69 12.76 -4.78 14.75
C LEU A 69 13.54 -3.53 15.19
N GLY A 70 12.88 -2.37 15.23
CA GLY A 70 13.48 -1.08 15.54
C GLY A 70 14.44 -0.53 14.47
N SER A 71 14.57 -1.20 13.33
CA SER A 71 15.36 -0.70 12.20
C SER A 71 14.60 0.37 11.41
N LYS A 72 15.24 0.97 10.40
CA LYS A 72 14.58 1.92 9.48
C LYS A 72 13.46 1.30 8.63
N LEU A 73 13.34 -0.04 8.63
CA LEU A 73 12.30 -0.77 7.91
C LEU A 73 11.08 -1.08 8.79
N ASP A 74 11.17 -0.77 10.08
CA ASP A 74 10.10 -0.95 11.04
C ASP A 74 9.41 0.40 11.30
N TRP A 75 8.08 0.38 11.31
CA TRP A 75 7.27 1.55 11.67
C TRP A 75 7.50 1.98 13.13
N SER A 76 7.99 1.08 13.98
CA SER A 76 8.40 1.37 15.36
C SER A 76 7.28 2.03 16.19
N TYR A 77 6.03 1.61 15.95
CA TYR A 77 4.89 2.12 16.70
C TYR A 77 4.91 1.56 18.11
N LYS A 78 4.79 2.46 19.09
CA LYS A 78 4.69 2.07 20.49
C LYS A 78 3.25 2.00 20.94
N THR A 79 2.91 0.96 21.69
CA THR A 79 1.60 0.90 22.34
C THR A 79 1.54 1.84 23.55
N GLN A 80 0.33 2.07 24.05
CA GLN A 80 0.17 2.50 25.43
C GLN A 80 0.54 1.34 26.38
N PRO A 81 0.87 1.60 27.66
CA PRO A 81 1.10 0.54 28.64
C PRO A 81 -0.07 -0.43 28.72
N GLN A 82 0.19 -1.73 28.59
CA GLN A 82 -0.83 -2.79 28.59
C GLN A 82 -0.71 -3.66 29.84
N LEU A 83 -1.72 -3.63 30.71
CA LEU A 83 -1.69 -4.37 31.98
C LEU A 83 -1.84 -5.89 31.81
N ASP A 84 -2.53 -6.32 30.75
CA ASP A 84 -2.86 -7.73 30.50
C ASP A 84 -2.06 -8.33 29.32
N ALA A 85 -1.05 -7.62 28.84
CA ALA A 85 -0.16 -8.10 27.78
C ALA A 85 1.16 -8.66 28.34
N CYS A 86 2.13 -8.89 27.47
CA CYS A 86 3.44 -9.41 27.85
C CYS A 86 4.13 -8.54 28.92
N LEU A 87 4.09 -9.01 30.18
CA LEU A 87 4.68 -8.34 31.35
C LEU A 87 6.22 -8.23 31.33
N GLY A 88 6.88 -8.83 30.33
CA GLY A 88 8.32 -8.76 30.12
C GLY A 88 8.78 -7.54 29.32
N LEU A 89 7.88 -6.61 29.00
CA LEU A 89 8.18 -5.39 28.24
C LEU A 89 8.47 -4.22 29.18
N ASP A 90 9.38 -3.34 28.78
CA ASP A 90 9.73 -2.14 29.56
C ASP A 90 8.50 -1.25 29.77
N ASN A 91 8.13 -1.04 31.03
CA ASN A 91 6.93 -0.31 31.43
C ASN A 91 5.63 -0.83 30.77
N ASN A 92 5.57 -2.12 30.43
CA ASN A 92 4.45 -2.74 29.72
C ASN A 92 4.13 -2.11 28.35
N VAL A 93 5.12 -1.53 27.67
CA VAL A 93 4.96 -0.90 26.35
C VAL A 93 5.53 -1.80 25.25
N GLY A 94 4.70 -2.13 24.26
CA GLY A 94 5.13 -2.83 23.04
C GLY A 94 5.96 -1.91 22.15
N HIS A 95 7.06 -2.46 21.63
CA HIS A 95 7.92 -1.85 20.61
C HIS A 95 7.49 -2.26 19.21
#